data_AF-A0A9Q4EW91-F1
#
_entry.id   AF-A0A9Q4EW91-F1
#
_cell.length_a   1.000
_cell.length_b   1.000
_cell.length_c   1.000
_cell.angle_alpha   90.00
_cell.angle_beta   90.00
_cell.angle_gamma   90.00
#
_symmetry.space_group_name_H-M   'P 1'
#
loop_
_entity.id
_entity.type
_entity.pdbx_description
1 polymer ?
#
loop_
_entity_poly.entity_id
_entity_poly.type
_entity_poly.pdbx_seq_one_letter_code
_entity_poly.pdbx_strand_id
1 'polypeptide(L)'
;MSPVESRGRMVTQNELMIVSGQLLAFVFNAILGTTMGDNSHVWRFMLVIASLPAVFLFFGMIRMPESPRWLVSKGRKEDALRVLKKIRDEKRAASELQEIEFAFKKEDK
;
A
#
# COMPACT_ATOMS: atom_id res chain seq x y z
N MET A 1 12.37 -5.38 -14.05
CA MET A 1 12.85 -4.67 -12.84
C MET A 1 12.22 -3.28 -12.85
N SER A 2 11.59 -2.82 -11.76
CA SER A 2 11.02 -1.46 -11.71
C SER A 2 12.13 -0.41 -11.95
N PRO A 3 11.93 0.58 -12.84
CA PRO A 3 12.98 1.51 -13.25
C PRO A 3 13.68 2.18 -12.05
N VAL A 4 15.00 2.39 -12.16
CA VAL A 4 15.88 2.85 -11.07
C VAL A 4 15.41 4.18 -10.46
N GLU A 5 14.75 5.03 -11.25
CA GLU A 5 14.14 6.30 -10.81
C GLU A 5 12.90 6.15 -9.92
N SER A 6 12.09 5.09 -10.08
CA SER A 6 10.85 4.96 -9.29
C SER A 6 11.08 4.31 -7.93
N ARG A 7 12.18 3.58 -7.74
CA ARG A 7 12.48 2.91 -6.45
C ARG A 7 12.72 3.92 -5.33
N GLY A 8 13.49 4.97 -5.59
CA GLY A 8 13.69 6.05 -4.62
C GLY A 8 12.38 6.73 -4.23
N ARG A 9 11.56 7.07 -5.24
CA ARG A 9 10.24 7.69 -5.03
C ARG A 9 9.30 6.80 -4.22
N MET A 10 9.25 5.49 -4.47
CA MET A 10 8.42 4.55 -3.70
C MET A 10 8.86 4.47 -2.23
N VAL A 11 10.17 4.46 -1.96
CA VAL A 11 10.70 4.44 -0.59
C VAL A 11 10.37 5.74 0.13
N THR A 12 10.61 6.89 -0.51
CA THR A 12 10.29 8.21 0.08
C THR A 12 8.78 8.38 0.30
N GLN A 13 7.93 7.86 -0.58
CA GLN A 13 6.48 7.87 -0.39
C GLN A 13 6.05 7.06 0.83
N ASN A 14 6.61 5.86 1.00
CA ASN A 14 6.31 5.04 2.18
C ASN A 14 6.73 5.76 3.46
N GLU A 15 7.94 6.34 3.48
CA GLU A 15 8.45 7.08 4.64
C GLU A 15 7.57 8.31 4.94
N LEU A 16 7.19 9.07 3.91
CA LEU A 16 6.26 10.19 4.06
C LEU A 16 4.93 9.74 4.66
N MET A 17 4.40 8.60 4.26
CA MET A 17 3.15 8.08 4.84
C MET A 17 3.32 7.71 6.33
N ILE A 18 4.44 7.10 6.71
CA ILE A 18 4.74 6.75 8.11
C ILE A 18 4.86 8.02 8.96
N VAL A 19 5.70 8.97 8.54
CA VAL A 19 5.93 10.23 9.27
C VAL A 19 4.64 11.06 9.35
N SER A 20 3.86 11.12 8.27
CA SER A 20 2.57 11.81 8.26
C SER A 20 1.57 11.15 9.21
N GLY A 21 1.53 9.82 9.25
CA GLY A 21 0.68 9.07 10.18
C GLY A 21 1.05 9.33 11.64
N GLN A 22 2.35 9.35 11.95
CA GLN A 22 2.84 9.66 13.29
C GLN A 22 2.53 11.12 13.69
N LEU A 23 2.68 12.08 12.78
CA LEU A 23 2.28 13.47 13.01
C LEU A 23 0.78 13.57 13.34
N LEU A 24 -0.06 12.91 12.54
CA LEU A 24 -1.51 12.88 12.75
C LEU A 24 -1.89 12.26 14.11
N ALA A 25 -1.21 11.17 14.49
CA ALA A 25 -1.39 10.54 15.79
C ALA A 25 -1.05 11.49 16.94
N PHE A 26 0.06 12.25 16.84
CA PHE A 26 0.40 13.26 17.83
C PHE A 26 -0.59 14.42 17.89
N VAL A 27 -1.09 14.88 16.73
CA VAL A 27 -2.11 15.93 16.68
C VAL A 27 -3.39 15.47 17.40
N PHE A 28 -3.88 14.27 17.13
CA PHE A 28 -5.06 13.74 17.83
C PHE A 28 -4.82 13.57 19.32
N ASN A 29 -3.64 13.06 19.71
CA ASN A 29 -3.28 12.89 21.10
C ASN A 29 -3.23 14.25 21.83
N ALA A 30 -2.64 15.28 21.23
CA ALA A 30 -2.60 16.63 21.77
C ALA A 30 -4.00 17.27 21.89
N ILE A 31 -4.87 17.08 20.90
CA ILE A 31 -6.26 17.57 20.96
C ILE A 31 -7.01 16.90 22.12
N LEU A 32 -6.91 15.58 22.27
CA LEU A 32 -7.56 14.85 23.36
C LEU A 32 -6.98 15.22 24.74
N GLY A 33 -5.66 15.38 24.83
CA GLY A 33 -4.97 15.80 26.06
C GLY A 33 -5.39 17.20 26.52
N THR A 34 -5.61 18.13 25.59
CA THR A 34 -6.03 19.50 25.91
C THR A 34 -7.52 19.65 26.18
N THR A 35 -8.38 18.90 25.49
CA THR A 35 -9.85 19.00 25.64
C THR A 35 -10.43 18.13 26.74
N MET A 36 -9.82 16.98 27.04
CA MET A 36 -10.37 16.00 27.98
C MET A 36 -9.37 15.59 29.07
N GLY A 37 -8.26 16.31 29.26
CA GLY A 37 -7.21 15.98 30.25
C GLY A 37 -7.69 15.70 31.68
N ASP A 38 -8.84 16.25 32.09
CA ASP A 38 -9.46 16.01 33.40
C ASP A 38 -10.25 14.68 33.49
N ASN A 39 -10.52 14.01 32.37
CA ASN A 39 -11.26 12.76 32.33
C ASN A 39 -10.32 11.55 32.42
N SER A 40 -10.45 10.76 33.50
CA SER A 40 -9.68 9.51 33.73
C SER A 40 -9.80 8.47 32.59
N HIS A 41 -10.78 8.59 31.69
CA HIS A 41 -11.03 7.67 30.58
C HIS A 41 -10.46 8.11 29.22
N VAL A 42 -9.74 9.22 29.12
CA VAL A 42 -9.17 9.73 27.85
C VAL A 42 -8.32 8.69 27.10
N TRP A 43 -7.56 7.87 27.82
CA TRP A 43 -6.72 6.85 27.22
C TRP A 43 -7.52 5.85 26.36
N ARG A 44 -8.78 5.58 26.69
CA ARG A 44 -9.66 4.72 25.88
C ARG A 44 -9.97 5.37 24.54
N PHE A 45 -10.26 6.68 24.53
CA PHE A 45 -10.49 7.43 23.30
C PHE A 45 -9.23 7.53 22.44
N MET A 46 -8.06 7.66 23.05
CA MET A 46 -6.77 7.61 22.34
C MET A 46 -6.58 6.27 21.62
N LEU A 47 -6.90 5.15 22.28
CA LEU A 47 -6.83 3.81 21.66
C LEU A 47 -7.88 3.63 20.55
N VAL A 48 -9.10 4.11 20.75
CA VAL A 48 -10.16 4.03 19.72
C VAL A 48 -9.76 4.82 18.47
N ILE A 49 -9.21 6.03 18.64
CA ILE A 49 -8.76 6.85 17.50
C ILE A 49 -7.57 6.22 16.79
N ALA A 50 -6.64 5.61 17.52
CA ALA A 50 -5.55 4.85 16.90
C ALA A 50 -6.04 3.62 16.12
N SER A 51 -7.17 3.01 16.53
CA SER A 51 -7.74 1.85 15.83
C SER A 51 -8.43 2.21 14.50
N LEU A 52 -8.94 3.44 14.35
CA LEU A 52 -9.61 3.89 13.12
C LEU A 52 -8.76 3.72 11.84
N PRO A 53 -7.52 4.25 11.75
CA PRO A 53 -6.70 4.06 10.57
C PRO A 53 -6.31 2.60 10.35
N ALA A 54 -6.17 1.79 11.41
CA ALA A 54 -5.93 0.35 11.28
C ALA A 54 -7.13 -0.39 10.66
N VAL A 55 -8.35 -0.05 11.06
CA VAL A 55 -9.58 -0.58 10.46
C VAL A 55 -9.70 -0.14 9.00
N PHE A 56 -9.40 1.13 8.70
CA PHE A 56 -9.39 1.62 7.32
C PHE A 56 -8.38 0.87 6.46
N LEU A 57 -7.17 0.64 6.98
CA LEU A 57 -6.14 -0.15 6.30
C LEU A 57 -6.61 -1.59 6.07
N PHE A 58 -7.25 -2.22 7.06
CA PHE A 58 -7.78 -3.57 6.97
C PHE A 58 -8.80 -3.71 5.83
N PHE A 59 -9.78 -2.80 5.75
CA PHE A 59 -10.73 -2.79 4.64
C PHE A 59 -10.08 -2.44 3.30
N GLY A 60 -9.11 -1.53 3.31
CA GLY A 60 -8.32 -1.20 2.12
C GLY A 60 -7.55 -2.40 1.56
N MET A 61 -7.04 -3.26 2.43
CA MET A 61 -6.31 -4.47 2.06
C MET A 61 -7.21 -5.50 1.38
N ILE A 62 -8.48 -5.64 1.79
CA ILE A 62 -9.46 -6.51 1.12
C ILE A 62 -9.70 -6.07 -0.35
N ARG A 63 -9.59 -4.76 -0.62
CA ARG A 63 -9.84 -4.20 -1.95
C ARG A 63 -8.59 -4.15 -2.84
N MET A 64 -7.40 -4.36 -2.29
CA MET A 64 -6.14 -4.23 -3.01
C MET A 64 -5.93 -5.44 -3.93
N PRO A 65 -5.81 -5.25 -5.27
CA PRO A 65 -5.53 -6.35 -6.17
C PRO A 65 -4.13 -6.92 -5.91
N GLU A 66 -3.99 -8.24 -6.05
CA GLU A 66 -2.70 -8.91 -5.92
C GLU A 66 -1.68 -8.36 -6.93
N SER A 67 -0.40 -8.36 -6.54
CA SER A 67 0.68 -7.85 -7.38
C SER A 67 0.71 -8.60 -8.73
N PRO A 68 0.75 -7.90 -9.88
CA PRO A 68 0.82 -8.53 -11.20
C PRO A 68 1.98 -9.52 -11.35
N ARG A 69 3.11 -9.26 -10.68
CA ARG A 69 4.27 -10.16 -10.66
C ARG A 69 3.99 -11.47 -9.92
N TRP A 70 3.21 -11.40 -8.85
CA TRP A 70 2.77 -12.58 -8.09
C TRP A 70 1.75 -13.41 -8.87
N LEU A 71 0.85 -12.75 -9.60
CA LEU A 71 -0.10 -13.45 -10.47
C LEU A 71 0.61 -14.21 -11.60
N VAL A 72 1.66 -13.62 -12.20
CA VAL A 72 2.50 -14.31 -13.20
C VAL A 72 3.25 -15.50 -12.58
N SER A 73 3.79 -15.37 -11.37
CA SER A 73 4.50 -16.48 -10.70
C SER A 73 3.58 -17.66 -10.34
N LYS A 74 2.28 -17.43 -10.18
CA LYS A 74 1.26 -18.46 -9.99
C LYS A 74 0.66 -19.01 -11.29
N GLY A 75 1.17 -18.61 -12.45
CA GLY A 75 0.66 -19.04 -13.75
C GLY A 75 -0.67 -18.38 -14.16
N ARG A 76 -1.19 -17.42 -13.38
CA ARG A 76 -2.46 -16.72 -13.61
C ARG A 76 -2.26 -15.48 -14.50
N LYS A 77 -1.89 -15.72 -15.75
CA LYS A 77 -1.52 -14.67 -16.73
C LYS A 77 -2.68 -13.74 -17.10
N GLU A 78 -3.90 -14.28 -17.21
CA GLU A 78 -5.09 -13.50 -17.55
C GLU A 78 -5.47 -12.51 -16.45
N ASP A 79 -5.33 -12.92 -15.19
CA ASP A 79 -5.56 -12.05 -14.03
C ASP A 79 -4.47 -10.99 -13.93
N ALA A 80 -3.22 -11.34 -14.20
CA ALA A 80 -2.12 -10.36 -14.27
C ALA A 80 -2.41 -9.30 -15.34
N LEU A 81 -2.82 -9.70 -16.55
CA LEU A 81 -3.20 -8.77 -17.64
C LEU A 81 -4.35 -7.86 -17.21
N ARG A 82 -5.37 -8.41 -16.52
CA ARG A 82 -6.53 -7.65 -16.04
C ARG A 82 -6.14 -6.59 -14.99
N VAL A 83 -5.19 -6.90 -14.10
CA VAL A 83 -4.67 -5.93 -13.13
C VAL A 83 -3.77 -4.90 -13.81
N LEU A 84 -2.91 -5.31 -14.75
CA LEU A 84 -2.06 -4.40 -15.53
C LEU A 84 -2.88 -3.40 -16.37
N LYS A 85 -3.98 -3.84 -16.98
CA LYS A 85 -4.92 -2.99 -17.73
C LYS A 85 -5.60 -1.91 -16.86
N LYS A 86 -5.69 -2.10 -15.54
CA LYS A 86 -6.23 -1.08 -14.61
C LYS A 86 -5.24 0.03 -14.30
N ILE A 87 -3.95 -0.22 -14.51
CA ILE A 87 -2.86 0.68 -14.10
C ILE A 87 -2.22 1.36 -15.32
N ARG A 88 -2.25 0.72 -16.50
CA ARG A 88 -1.63 1.21 -17.74
C ARG A 88 -2.47 0.93 -18.98
N ASP A 89 -2.18 1.69 -20.03
CA ASP A 89 -2.71 1.47 -21.38
C ASP A 89 -2.54 0.02 -21.86
N GLU A 90 -3.54 -0.46 -22.61
CA GLU A 90 -3.66 -1.86 -23.04
C GLU A 90 -2.42 -2.37 -23.80
N LYS A 91 -1.83 -1.54 -24.67
CA LYS A 91 -0.59 -1.89 -25.40
C LYS A 91 0.61 -2.02 -24.46
N ARG A 92 0.73 -1.16 -23.46
CA ARG A 92 1.84 -1.15 -22.49
C ARG A 92 1.69 -2.28 -21.48
N ALA A 93 0.44 -2.61 -21.10
CA ALA A 93 0.11 -3.74 -20.24
C ALA A 93 0.51 -5.09 -20.86
N ALA A 94 0.25 -5.27 -22.16
CA ALA A 94 0.63 -6.49 -22.88
C ALA A 94 2.17 -6.65 -23.00
N SER A 95 2.88 -5.56 -23.31
CA SER A 95 4.35 -5.58 -23.37
C SER A 95 4.98 -5.84 -21.99
N GLU A 96 4.49 -5.21 -20.91
CA GLU A 96 5.00 -5.48 -19.56
C GLU A 96 4.71 -6.91 -19.08
N LEU A 97 3.57 -7.50 -19.45
CA LEU A 97 3.29 -8.89 -19.14
C LEU A 97 4.33 -9.82 -19.78
N GLN A 98 4.67 -9.58 -21.05
CA GLN A 98 5.70 -10.36 -21.76
C GLN A 98 7.09 -10.18 -21.13
N GLU A 99 7.46 -8.97 -20.72
CA GLU A 99 8.73 -8.73 -20.03
C GLU A 99 8.79 -9.44 -18.67
N ILE A 100 7.70 -9.42 -17.89
CA ILE A 100 7.63 -10.11 -16.59
C ILE A 100 7.73 -11.63 -16.80
N GLU A 101 7.06 -12.19 -17.81
CA GLU A 101 7.16 -13.62 -18.13
C GLU A 101 8.56 -14.04 -18.60
N PHE A 102 9.20 -13.22 -19.43
CA PHE A 102 10.56 -13.49 -19.91
C PHE A 102 11.58 -13.44 -18.77
N ALA A 103 11.42 -12.47 -17.86
CA ALA A 103 12.26 -12.38 -16.65
C ALA A 103 12.06 -13.60 -15.74
N PHE A 104 10.82 -14.05 -15.54
CA PHE A 104 10.52 -15.21 -14.70
C PHE A 104 11.12 -16.51 -15.28
N LYS A 105 11.00 -16.72 -16.60
CA LYS A 105 11.64 -17.85 -17.30
C LYS A 105 13.17 -17.84 -17.24
N LYS A 106 13.79 -16.69 -16.99
CA LYS A 106 15.24 -16.52 -16.88
C LYS A 106 15.74 -16.72 -15.45
N GLU A 107 14.89 -16.52 -14.44
CA GLU A 107 15.18 -16.82 -13.02
C GLU A 107 14.97 -18.31 -12.68
N ASP A 108 14.09 -19.02 -13.39
CA ASP A 108 13.83 -20.47 -13.21
C ASP A 108 14.85 -21.38 -13.93
N LYS A 109 15.90 -20.83 -14.53
CA LYS A 109 16.88 -21.55 -15.37
C LYS A 109 18.31 -21.29 -14.89
#